data_AF-A0A2N1VS36-F1
#
_entry.id   AF-A0A2N1VS36-F1
#
_cell.length_a   1.000
_cell.length_b   1.000
_cell.length_c   1.000
_cell.angle_alpha   90.00
_cell.angle_beta   90.00
_cell.angle_gamma   90.00
#
_symmetry.space_group_name_H-M   'P 1'
#
loop_
_entity.id
_entity.type
_entity.pdbx_description
1 polymer ?
#
loop_
_entity_poly.entity_id
_entity_poly.type
_entity_poly.pdbx_seq_one_letter_code
_entity_poly.pdbx_strand_id
1 'polypeptide(L)'
;MIELKITNSAALLLLTERMKMEFEKRKSFVKSMNWHELEMMSYPEILEIAECSAIDLISMLPADILLEKNNLDEILYRAIKSLSGVFNKEEFSIYSLEQARVLVRKIESIFEIYTKDSDFNYN
;
A
#
# COMPACT_ATOMS: atom_id res chain seq x y z
N MET A 1 13.26 -15.29 8.27
CA MET A 1 12.79 -14.41 7.18
C MET A 1 11.84 -15.23 6.34
N ILE A 2 10.56 -14.91 6.38
CA ILE A 2 9.55 -15.60 5.56
C ILE A 2 9.51 -14.92 4.19
N GLU A 3 9.43 -15.71 3.13
CA GLU A 3 9.19 -15.20 1.77
C GLU A 3 7.70 -15.29 1.45
N LEU A 4 7.06 -14.15 1.28
CA LEU A 4 5.68 -14.06 0.83
C LEU A 4 5.64 -14.40 -0.66
N LYS A 5 4.92 -15.47 -1.01
CA LYS A 5 4.77 -15.95 -2.39
C LYS A 5 3.69 -15.19 -3.15
N ILE A 6 3.74 -13.86 -3.10
CA ILE A 6 2.81 -12.98 -3.82
C ILE A 6 3.46 -12.56 -5.13
N THR A 7 2.84 -12.95 -6.24
CA THR A 7 3.32 -12.52 -7.57
C THR A 7 3.12 -11.01 -7.74
N ASN A 8 3.99 -10.36 -8.52
CA ASN A 8 3.88 -8.93 -8.80
C ASN A 8 2.53 -8.54 -9.43
N SER A 9 1.99 -9.38 -10.31
CA SER A 9 0.67 -9.15 -10.94
C SER A 9 -0.46 -9.21 -9.91
N ALA A 10 -0.42 -10.14 -8.96
CA ALA A 10 -1.40 -10.21 -7.88
C ALA A 10 -1.30 -8.98 -6.95
N ALA A 11 -0.09 -8.56 -6.59
CA ALA A 11 0.12 -7.36 -5.78
C ALA A 11 -0.38 -6.10 -6.49
N LEU A 12 -0.08 -5.95 -7.79
CA LEU A 12 -0.57 -4.86 -8.62
C LEU A 12 -2.11 -4.84 -8.70
N LEU A 13 -2.73 -6.01 -8.91
CA LEU A 13 -4.19 -6.13 -8.94
C LEU A 13 -4.81 -5.69 -7.61
N LEU A 14 -4.32 -6.21 -6.49
CA LEU A 14 -4.82 -5.84 -5.16
C LEU A 14 -4.66 -4.34 -4.89
N LEU A 15 -3.49 -3.78 -5.25
CA LEU A 15 -3.21 -2.36 -5.09
C LEU A 15 -4.17 -1.51 -5.93
N THR A 16 -4.35 -1.83 -7.21
CA THR A 16 -5.23 -1.07 -8.11
C THR A 16 -6.71 -1.16 -7.69
N GLU A 17 -7.18 -2.32 -7.25
CA GLU A 17 -8.53 -2.46 -6.69
C GLU A 17 -8.68 -1.65 -5.40
N ARG A 18 -7.66 -1.61 -4.54
CA ARG A 18 -7.72 -0.77 -3.34
C ARG A 18 -7.69 0.72 -3.66
N MET A 19 -6.92 1.13 -4.66
CA MET A 19 -6.90 2.51 -5.17
C MET A 19 -8.26 2.95 -5.69
N LYS A 20 -9.00 2.07 -6.38
CA LYS A 20 -10.40 2.34 -6.76
C LYS A 20 -11.24 2.65 -5.53
N MET A 21 -11.21 1.78 -4.54
CA MET A 21 -12.01 1.96 -3.32
C MET A 21 -11.63 3.24 -2.56
N GLU A 22 -10.34 3.53 -2.46
CA GLU A 22 -9.84 4.74 -1.78
C GLU A 22 -10.27 6.01 -2.51
N PHE A 23 -10.16 6.01 -3.85
CA PHE A 23 -10.64 7.11 -4.68
C PHE A 23 -12.14 7.34 -4.52
N GLU A 24 -12.95 6.28 -4.58
CA GLU A 24 -14.41 6.35 -4.36
C GLU A 24 -14.74 6.89 -2.96
N LYS A 25 -14.00 6.49 -1.92
CA LYS A 25 -14.18 7.02 -0.56
C LYS A 25 -13.88 8.51 -0.48
N ARG A 26 -12.73 8.96 -0.99
CA ARG A 26 -12.34 10.38 -1.02
C ARG A 26 -13.36 11.23 -1.77
N LYS A 27 -14.00 10.65 -2.79
CA LYS A 27 -15.02 11.31 -3.62
C LYS A 27 -16.45 11.10 -3.17
N SER A 28 -16.75 10.25 -2.18
CA SER A 28 -18.12 10.03 -1.68
C SER A 28 -18.83 11.29 -1.13
N PHE A 29 -18.15 12.45 -1.12
CA PHE A 29 -18.72 13.79 -0.90
C PHE A 29 -19.17 14.55 -2.17
N VAL A 30 -18.86 14.09 -3.40
CA VAL A 30 -19.25 14.71 -4.68
C VAL A 30 -19.51 13.62 -5.73
N LYS A 31 -20.73 13.60 -6.28
CA LYS A 31 -21.29 12.74 -7.36
C LYS A 31 -20.31 11.79 -8.11
N SER A 32 -20.72 10.52 -8.21
CA SER A 32 -20.13 9.40 -8.96
C SER A 32 -19.21 9.80 -10.11
N MET A 33 -17.94 9.49 -9.96
CA MET A 33 -16.87 9.85 -10.88
C MET A 33 -16.19 8.55 -11.36
N ASN A 34 -15.76 8.50 -12.62
CA ASN A 34 -15.32 7.26 -13.28
C ASN A 34 -13.82 7.02 -13.05
N TRP A 35 -13.37 5.76 -13.08
CA TRP A 35 -11.95 5.36 -13.02
C TRP A 35 -11.05 6.16 -13.96
N HIS A 36 -11.59 6.57 -15.11
CA HIS A 36 -10.89 7.37 -16.10
C HIS A 36 -10.35 8.71 -15.55
N GLU A 37 -10.96 9.24 -14.50
CA GLU A 37 -10.49 10.49 -13.89
C GLU A 37 -9.34 10.26 -12.94
N LEU A 38 -9.22 9.08 -12.33
CA LEU A 38 -8.04 8.71 -11.56
C LEU A 38 -6.81 8.69 -12.48
N GLU A 39 -6.96 8.15 -13.70
CA GLU A 39 -5.91 8.16 -14.73
C GLU A 39 -5.48 9.60 -15.12
N MET A 40 -6.42 10.55 -15.07
CA MET A 40 -6.17 11.96 -15.39
C MET A 40 -5.53 12.76 -14.26
N MET A 41 -5.48 12.24 -13.03
CA MET A 41 -4.86 12.94 -11.89
C MET A 41 -3.38 13.19 -12.11
N SER A 42 -2.83 14.22 -11.47
CA SER A 42 -1.38 14.44 -11.49
C SER A 42 -0.67 13.32 -10.72
N TYR A 43 0.61 13.09 -11.04
CA TYR A 43 1.41 12.05 -10.36
C TYR A 43 1.39 12.17 -8.83
N PRO A 44 1.58 13.36 -8.21
CA PRO A 44 1.53 13.48 -6.75
C PRO A 44 0.20 13.02 -6.14
N GLU A 45 -0.93 13.37 -6.76
CA GLU A 45 -2.25 13.05 -6.21
C GLU A 45 -2.57 11.55 -6.33
N ILE A 46 -2.22 10.93 -7.47
CA ILE A 46 -2.44 9.49 -7.65
C ILE A 46 -1.45 8.66 -6.84
N LEU A 47 -0.22 9.17 -6.63
CA LEU A 47 0.76 8.55 -5.74
C LEU A 47 0.22 8.53 -4.30
N GLU A 48 -0.36 9.63 -3.83
CA GLU A 48 -0.95 9.69 -2.50
C GLU A 48 -2.06 8.62 -2.32
N ILE A 49 -2.91 8.45 -3.34
CA ILE A 49 -3.94 7.40 -3.34
C ILE A 49 -3.29 6.01 -3.32
N ALA A 50 -2.23 5.79 -4.10
CA ALA A 50 -1.50 4.53 -4.13
C ALA A 50 -0.88 4.20 -2.76
N GLU A 51 -0.21 5.16 -2.12
CA GLU A 51 0.43 4.96 -0.81
C GLU A 51 -0.58 4.76 0.32
N CYS A 52 -1.71 5.49 0.30
CA CYS A 52 -2.81 5.25 1.24
C CYS A 52 -3.42 3.86 1.03
N SER A 53 -3.61 3.45 -0.22
CA SER A 53 -4.13 2.12 -0.55
C SER A 53 -3.17 1.01 -0.12
N ALA A 54 -1.86 1.24 -0.26
CA ALA A 54 -0.83 0.33 0.21
C ALA A 54 -0.87 0.18 1.74
N ILE A 55 -0.96 1.30 2.47
CA ILE A 55 -1.11 1.30 3.94
C ILE A 55 -2.33 0.48 4.37
N ASP A 56 -3.47 0.72 3.73
CA ASP A 56 -4.69 -0.03 3.99
C ASP A 56 -4.49 -1.54 3.79
N LEU A 57 -3.88 -1.94 2.67
CA LEU A 57 -3.61 -3.36 2.38
C LEU A 57 -2.68 -3.99 3.43
N ILE A 58 -1.60 -3.30 3.79
CA ILE A 58 -0.63 -3.78 4.78
C ILE A 58 -1.31 -3.92 6.15
N SER A 59 -2.14 -2.96 6.54
CA SER A 59 -2.85 -3.01 7.83
C SER A 59 -3.85 -4.17 7.95
N MET A 60 -4.26 -4.76 6.83
CA MET A 60 -5.15 -5.92 6.78
C MET A 60 -4.40 -7.26 6.81
N LEU A 61 -3.07 -7.24 6.77
CA LEU A 61 -2.28 -8.47 6.85
C LEU A 61 -2.34 -9.06 8.27
N PRO A 62 -2.19 -10.40 8.40
CA PRO A 62 -2.06 -11.03 9.70
C PRO A 62 -0.88 -10.46 10.49
N ALA A 63 -1.02 -10.34 11.81
CA ALA A 63 0.02 -9.80 12.69
C ALA A 63 1.36 -10.54 12.54
N ASP A 64 1.34 -11.86 12.36
CA ASP A 64 2.55 -12.66 12.14
C ASP A 64 3.33 -12.20 10.90
N ILE A 65 2.62 -11.77 9.85
CA ILE A 65 3.28 -11.20 8.66
C ILE A 65 3.91 -9.84 9.00
N LEU A 66 3.27 -9.02 9.84
CA LEU A 66 3.77 -7.68 10.19
C LEU A 66 4.91 -7.70 11.21
N LEU A 67 5.00 -8.74 12.05
CA LEU A 67 6.03 -8.86 13.08
C LEU A 67 7.27 -9.63 12.59
N GLU A 68 7.12 -10.47 11.57
CA GLU A 68 8.22 -11.24 11.02
C GLU A 68 8.92 -10.54 9.85
N LYS A 69 10.26 -10.55 9.86
CA LYS A 69 11.05 -10.08 8.73
C LYS A 69 10.67 -10.84 7.45
N ASN A 70 10.24 -10.13 6.43
CA ASN A 70 9.81 -10.68 5.14
C ASN A 70 10.18 -9.75 3.96
N ASN A 71 9.65 -10.02 2.77
CA ASN A 71 9.89 -9.29 1.51
C ASN A 71 8.72 -8.38 1.07
N LEU A 72 7.85 -7.96 2.00
CA LEU A 72 6.67 -7.13 1.72
C LEU A 72 7.05 -5.75 1.13
N ASP A 73 8.15 -5.16 1.60
CA ASP A 73 8.69 -3.91 1.06
C ASP A 73 9.06 -4.05 -0.43
N GLU A 74 9.70 -5.16 -0.82
CA GLU A 74 10.02 -5.46 -2.21
C GLU A 74 8.77 -5.71 -3.06
N ILE A 75 7.78 -6.43 -2.53
CA ILE A 75 6.51 -6.69 -3.22
C ILE A 75 5.80 -5.36 -3.48
N LEU A 76 5.70 -4.50 -2.47
CA LEU A 76 5.06 -3.20 -2.59
C LEU A 76 5.81 -2.30 -3.57
N TYR A 77 7.13 -2.25 -3.48
CA TYR A 77 7.99 -1.51 -4.40
C TYR A 77 7.73 -1.90 -5.86
N ARG A 78 7.71 -3.20 -6.17
CA ARG A 78 7.46 -3.67 -7.55
C ARG A 78 6.04 -3.38 -8.01
N ALA A 79 5.06 -3.53 -7.11
CA ALA A 79 3.66 -3.24 -7.41
C ALA A 79 3.44 -1.75 -7.73
N ILE A 80 3.95 -0.84 -6.88
CA ILE A 80 3.84 0.61 -7.11
C ILE A 80 4.56 1.01 -8.40
N LYS A 81 5.76 0.49 -8.67
CA LYS A 81 6.45 0.75 -9.94
C LYS A 81 5.63 0.31 -11.15
N SER A 82 4.93 -0.82 -11.04
CA SER A 82 4.10 -1.35 -12.12
C SER A 82 2.86 -0.51 -12.42
N LEU A 83 2.50 0.43 -11.54
CA LEU A 83 1.45 1.42 -11.81
C LEU A 83 1.83 2.37 -12.96
N SER A 84 3.11 2.48 -13.33
CA SER A 84 3.51 3.26 -14.50
C SER A 84 2.80 2.81 -15.77
N GLY A 85 2.67 1.48 -15.97
CA GLY A 85 1.95 0.91 -17.10
C GLY A 85 0.43 0.96 -16.95
N VAL A 86 -0.10 1.02 -15.73
CA VAL A 86 -1.55 1.10 -15.47
C VAL A 86 -2.08 2.51 -15.77
N PHE A 87 -1.37 3.53 -15.30
CA PHE A 87 -1.80 4.93 -15.41
C PHE A 87 -1.08 5.70 -16.52
N ASN A 88 -0.16 5.05 -17.24
CA ASN A 88 0.71 5.67 -18.24
C ASN A 88 1.47 6.89 -17.66
N LYS A 89 2.03 6.71 -16.45
CA LYS A 89 2.80 7.73 -15.70
C LYS A 89 4.18 7.19 -15.35
N GLU A 90 5.18 7.58 -16.13
CA GLU A 90 6.56 7.09 -16.00
C GLU A 90 7.19 7.44 -14.64
N GLU A 91 6.68 8.45 -13.94
CA GLU A 91 7.14 8.84 -12.60
C GLU A 91 6.99 7.70 -11.57
N PHE A 92 6.03 6.78 -11.75
CA PHE A 92 5.98 5.57 -10.90
C PHE A 92 7.20 4.68 -11.07
N SER A 93 7.84 4.64 -12.24
CA SER A 93 9.00 3.78 -12.49
C SER A 93 10.22 4.14 -11.63
N ILE A 94 10.31 5.39 -11.17
CA ILE A 94 11.38 5.89 -10.30
C ILE A 94 11.04 5.78 -8.81
N TYR A 95 9.86 5.28 -8.45
CA TYR A 95 9.52 4.98 -7.06
C TYR A 95 10.59 4.09 -6.44
N SER A 96 11.09 4.45 -5.26
CA SER A 96 12.25 3.81 -4.64
C SER A 96 11.84 2.72 -3.64
N LEU A 97 12.73 1.75 -3.42
CA LEU A 97 12.53 0.73 -2.40
C LEU A 97 12.46 1.34 -0.99
N GLU A 98 13.19 2.43 -0.75
CA GLU A 98 13.17 3.09 0.56
C GLU A 98 11.80 3.72 0.86
N GLN A 99 11.11 4.28 -0.15
CA GLN A 99 9.74 4.77 0.03
C GLN A 99 8.80 3.63 0.43
N ALA A 100 8.88 2.47 -0.23
CA ALA A 100 8.09 1.29 0.13
C ALA A 100 8.39 0.83 1.57
N ARG A 101 9.67 0.79 1.97
CA ARG A 101 10.09 0.45 3.34
C ARG A 101 9.52 1.41 4.38
N VAL A 102 9.52 2.70 4.09
CA VAL A 102 8.94 3.71 4.99
C VAL A 102 7.44 3.45 5.21
N LEU A 103 6.69 3.05 4.18
CA LEU A 103 5.27 2.71 4.34
C LEU A 103 5.08 1.47 5.21
N VAL A 104 5.82 0.39 4.93
CA VAL A 104 5.73 -0.86 5.70
C VAL A 104 6.09 -0.61 7.16
N ARG A 105 7.21 0.06 7.45
CA ARG A 105 7.67 0.36 8.81
C ARG A 105 6.69 1.18 9.64
N LYS A 106 5.93 2.08 9.02
CA LYS A 106 4.89 2.85 9.72
C LYS A 106 3.81 1.93 10.31
N ILE A 107 3.50 0.83 9.63
CA ILE A 107 2.49 -0.12 10.10
C ILE A 107 3.11 -1.10 11.10
N GLU A 108 4.31 -1.61 10.81
CA GLU A 108 5.06 -2.46 11.75
C GLU A 108 5.21 -1.77 13.11
N SER A 109 5.61 -0.50 13.14
CA SER A 109 5.79 0.25 14.39
C SER A 109 4.50 0.46 15.18
N ILE A 110 3.37 0.67 14.50
CA ILE A 110 2.05 0.74 15.15
C ILE A 110 1.73 -0.60 15.82
N PHE A 111 1.92 -1.72 15.12
CA PHE A 111 1.65 -3.05 15.67
C PHE A 111 2.61 -3.42 16.82
N GLU A 112 3.90 -3.08 16.73
CA GLU A 112 4.86 -3.29 17.82
C GLU A 112 4.49 -2.53 19.10
N ILE A 113 3.91 -1.33 19.00
CA ILE A 113 3.45 -0.57 20.16
C ILE A 113 2.28 -1.30 20.82
N TYR A 114 1.28 -1.73 20.03
CA TYR A 114 0.12 -2.44 20.56
C TYR A 114 0.48 -3.77 21.24
N THR A 115 1.45 -4.53 20.70
CA THR A 115 1.87 -5.80 21.31
C THR A 115 2.65 -5.60 22.60
N LYS A 116 3.51 -4.58 22.67
CA LYS A 116 4.26 -4.25 23.89
C LYS A 116 3.33 -3.77 25.01
N ASP A 117 2.31 -2.96 24.71
CA ASP A 117 1.36 -2.48 25.71
C ASP A 117 0.42 -3.59 26.24
N SER A 118 0.11 -4.61 25.42
CA SER A 118 -0.72 -5.75 25.87
C SER A 118 0.00 -6.68 26.86
N ASP A 119 1.33 -6.74 26.83
CA ASP A 119 2.13 -7.57 27.75
C ASP A 119 2.26 -6.95 29.15
N PHE A 120 1.96 -5.66 29.33
CA PHE A 120 2.06 -4.97 30.63
C PHE A 120 0.83 -5.10 31.54
N ASN A 121 -0.27 -5.70 31.08
CA ASN A 121 -1.53 -5.80 31.86
C ASN A 121 -1.77 -7.15 32.56
N TYR A 122 -0.75 -8.01 32.66
CA TYR A 122 -0.82 -9.26 33.44
C TYR A 122 0.32 -9.34 34.47
N ASN A 123 0.30 -8.47 35.47
CA ASN A 123 1.00 -8.66 36.75
C ASN A 123 0.16 -8.12 37.91
#